data_AF-A0A661S095-F1
#
_entry.id   AF-A0A661S095-F1
#
_cell.length_a   1.000
_cell.length_b   1.000
_cell.length_c   1.000
_cell.angle_alpha   90.00
_cell.angle_beta   90.00
_cell.angle_gamma   90.00
#
_symmetry.space_group_name_H-M   'P 1'
#
loop_
_entity.id
_entity.type
_entity.pdbx_description
1 polymer ?
#
loop_
_entity_poly.entity_id
_entity_poly.type
_entity_poly.pdbx_seq_one_letter_code
_entity_poly.pdbx_strand_id
1 'polypeptide(L)' 'MDENLLAKKGTEILLKELGPAETLRFICLHPQKRTESVRRHRQWQDKLDKDEFFNAVFGSE' A
#
# COMPACT_ATOMS: atom_id res chain seq x y z
N MET A 1 -26.23 -13.99 -4.66
CA MET A 1 -25.13 -14.81 -5.20
C MET A 1 -24.47 -15.44 -4.01
N ASP A 2 -24.26 -16.75 -4.01
CA ASP A 2 -23.65 -17.45 -2.88
C ASP A 2 -22.16 -17.03 -2.73
N GLU A 3 -21.76 -16.62 -1.53
CA GLU A 3 -20.40 -16.11 -1.28
C GLU A 3 -19.33 -17.17 -1.54
N ASN A 4 -19.61 -18.44 -1.24
CA ASN A 4 -18.67 -19.54 -1.50
C ASN A 4 -18.51 -19.77 -3.00
N LEU A 5 -19.59 -19.68 -3.77
CA LEU A 5 -19.53 -19.75 -5.23
C LEU A 5 -18.70 -18.60 -5.82
N LEU A 6 -18.83 -17.39 -5.28
CA LEU A 6 -18.05 -16.24 -5.71
C LEU A 6 -16.56 -16.42 -5.35
N ALA A 7 -16.24 -16.82 -4.12
CA ALA A 7 -14.88 -17.07 -3.68
C ALA A 7 -14.20 -18.18 -4.51
N LYS A 8 -14.94 -19.25 -4.82
CA LYS A 8 -14.45 -20.34 -5.67
C LYS A 8 -14.10 -19.84 -7.08
N LYS A 9 -15.03 -19.14 -7.74
CA LYS A 9 -14.78 -18.58 -9.08
C LYS A 9 -13.62 -17.59 -9.09
N GLY A 10 -13.53 -16.73 -8.08
CA GLY A 10 -12.42 -15.78 -7.93
C GLY A 10 -11.08 -16.49 -7.79
N THR A 11 -11.02 -17.53 -6.95
CA THR A 11 -9.80 -18.34 -6.76
C THR A 11 -9.40 -19.08 -8.04
N GLU A 12 -10.35 -19.65 -8.77
CA GLU A 12 -10.11 -20.31 -10.05
C GLU A 12 -9.49 -19.35 -11.09
N ILE A 13 -10.02 -18.12 -11.17
CA ILE A 13 -9.47 -17.09 -12.06
C ILE A 13 -8.06 -16.67 -11.64
N LEU A 14 -7.83 -16.44 -10.34
CA LEU A 14 -6.51 -16.07 -9.83
C LEU A 14 -5.46 -17.16 -10.15
N LEU A 15 -5.79 -18.43 -9.89
CA LEU A 15 -4.91 -19.56 -10.20
C LEU A 15 -4.60 -19.66 -11.69
N LYS A 16 -5.60 -19.40 -12.55
CA LYS A 16 -5.45 -19.45 -14.01
C LYS A 16 -4.55 -18.34 -14.55
N GLU A 17 -4.72 -17.11 -14.05
CA GLU A 17 -4.05 -15.93 -14.61
C GLU A 17 -2.70 -15.62 -13.95
N LEU A 18 -2.58 -15.83 -12.63
CA LEU A 18 -1.37 -15.49 -11.85
C LEU A 18 -0.50 -16.71 -11.52
N GLY A 19 -1.08 -17.92 -11.59
CA GLY A 19 -0.45 -19.14 -11.12
C GLY A 19 -0.48 -19.28 -9.59
N PRO A 20 -0.07 -20.45 -9.07
CA PRO A 20 -0.24 -20.80 -7.65
C PRO A 20 0.51 -19.87 -6.69
N ALA A 21 1.75 -19.52 -7.01
CA ALA A 21 2.60 -18.72 -6.13
C ALA A 21 2.08 -17.28 -5.97
N GLU A 22 1.72 -16.62 -7.06
CA GLU A 22 1.22 -15.25 -7.03
C GLU A 22 -0.22 -15.18 -6.51
N THR A 23 -1.04 -16.22 -6.75
CA THR A 23 -2.37 -16.33 -6.11
C THR A 23 -2.25 -16.37 -4.59
N LEU A 24 -1.33 -17.19 -4.06
CA LEU A 24 -1.10 -17.26 -2.61
C LEU A 24 -0.65 -15.90 -2.07
N ARG A 25 0.26 -15.20 -2.76
CA ARG A 25 0.68 -13.84 -2.38
C ARG A 25 -0.47 -12.85 -2.37
N PHE A 26 -1.33 -12.88 -3.38
CA PHE A 26 -2.51 -12.02 -3.47
C PHE A 26 -3.48 -12.25 -2.32
N ILE A 27 -3.80 -13.51 -2.00
CA ILE A 27 -4.70 -13.87 -0.90
C ILE A 27 -4.10 -13.48 0.45
N CYS A 28 -2.80 -13.69 0.63
CA CYS A 28 -2.07 -13.33 1.85
C CYS A 28 -1.70 -11.83 1.92
N LEU A 29 -2.01 -11.04 0.89
CA LEU A 29 -1.71 -9.62 0.86
C LEU A 29 -2.57 -8.95 1.92
N HIS A 30 -1.95 -8.61 3.05
CA HIS A 30 -2.64 -7.87 4.09
C HIS A 30 -3.02 -6.52 3.49
N PRO A 31 -4.30 -6.08 3.59
CA PRO A 31 -4.66 -4.74 3.18
C PRO A 31 -3.77 -3.79 3.96
N GLN A 32 -2.85 -3.12 3.28
CA GLN A 32 -1.98 -2.16 3.91
C GLN A 32 -2.92 -1.10 4.47
N LYS A 33 -3.01 -1.02 5.81
CA LYS A 33 -3.88 -0.04 6.45
C LYS A 33 -3.41 1.32 5.96
N ARG A 34 -4.26 2.00 5.20
CA ARG A 34 -4.00 3.36 4.74
C ARG A 34 -3.66 4.18 5.98
N THR A 35 -2.45 4.71 6.04
CA THR A 35 -2.13 5.70 7.05
C THR A 35 -2.79 7.01 6.61
N GLU A 36 -3.61 7.59 7.48
CA GLU A 36 -4.26 8.88 7.22
C GLU A 36 -3.24 9.91 6.73
N SER A 37 -3.62 10.70 5.73
CA SER A 37 -2.69 11.58 5.00
C SER A 37 -1.92 12.51 5.93
N VAL A 38 -2.60 13.08 6.94
CA VAL A 38 -2.01 13.96 7.95
C VAL A 38 -1.00 13.20 8.81
N ARG A 39 -1.34 11.98 9.25
CA ARG A 39 -0.44 11.15 10.07
C ARG A 39 0.81 10.76 9.29
N ARG A 40 0.65 10.38 8.03
CA ARG A 40 1.78 10.09 7.11
C ARG A 40 2.64 11.34 6.91
N HIS A 41 2.03 12.51 6.73
CA HIS A 41 2.76 13.76 6.57
C HIS A 41 3.56 14.12 7.82
N ARG A 42 2.98 14.00 9.02
CA ARG A 42 3.70 14.22 10.29
C ARG A 42 4.89 13.27 10.45
N GLN A 43 4.68 11.97 10.21
CA GLN A 43 5.77 10.99 10.23
C GLN A 43 6.89 11.27 9.23
N TRP A 44 6.57 11.94 8.12
CA TRP A 44 7.57 12.42 7.17
C TRP A 44 8.28 13.67 7.70
N GLN A 45 7.54 14.64 8.25
CA GLN A 45 8.10 15.85 8.86
C GLN A 45 9.07 15.52 10.02
N ASP A 46 8.72 14.55 10.85
CA ASP A 46 9.53 14.10 11.99
C ASP A 46 10.90 13.54 11.57
N LYS A 47 11.08 13.19 10.30
CA LYS A 47 12.34 12.65 9.76
C LYS A 47 13.23 13.71 9.14
N LEU A 48 12.78 14.97 9.06
CA LEU A 48 13.53 16.04 8.43
C LEU A 48 14.36 16.81 9.45
N ASP A 49 15.57 17.21 9.04
CA ASP A 49 16.22 18.34 9.66
C ASP A 49 15.55 19.62 9.17
N LYS A 50 15.05 20.42 10.11
CA LYS A 50 14.24 21.60 9.82
C LYS A 50 15.04 22.65 9.06
N ASP A 51 16.28 22.88 9.47
CA ASP A 51 17.09 23.97 8.94
C ASP A 51 17.63 23.59 7.55
N GLU A 52 18.07 22.35 7.36
CA GLU A 52 18.44 21.82 6.04
C GLU A 52 17.25 21.89 5.07
N PHE A 53 16.07 21.42 5.50
CA PHE A 53 14.88 21.40 4.66
C PHE A 53 14.44 22.82 4.26
N PHE A 54 14.42 23.76 5.22
CA PHE A 54 14.04 25.14 4.91
C PHE A 54 15.07 25.84 4.04
N ASN A 55 16.36 25.61 4.24
CA ASN A 55 17.39 26.14 3.35
C ASN A 55 17.26 25.57 1.93
N ALA A 56 16.93 24.28 1.78
CA ALA A 56 16.73 23.67 0.46
C ALA A 56 15.47 24.18 -0.27
N VAL A 57 14.38 24.45 0.47
CA VAL A 57 13.09 24.87 -0.11
C VAL A 57 13.02 26.38 -0.33
N PHE A 58 13.57 27.16 0.60
CA PHE A 58 13.44 28.62 0.62
C PHE A 58 14.76 29.38 0.46
N GLY A 59 15.91 28.70 0.58
CA GLY A 59 17.24 29.34 0.58
C GLY A 59 17.86 29.57 -0.79
N SER A 60 17.14 29.29 -1.88
CA SER A 60 17.53 29.72 -3.23
C SER A 60 16.92 31.09 -3.56
N GLU A 61 17.50 32.13 -2.97
CA GLU A 61 17.55 33.50 -3.52
C GLU A 61 19.01 33.91 -3.69
#